data_AF-A0A976H426-F1
#
_entry.id   AF-A0A976H426-F1
#
_cell.length_a   1.000
_cell.length_b   1.000
_cell.length_c   1.000
_cell.angle_alpha   90.00
_cell.angle_beta   90.00
_cell.angle_gamma   90.00
#
_symmetry.space_group_name_H-M   'P 1'
#
loop_
_entity.id
_entity.type
_entity.pdbx_description
1 polymer ?
#
loop_
_entity_poly.entity_id
_entity_poly.type
_entity_poly.pdbx_seq_one_letter_code
_entity_poly.pdbx_strand_id
1 'polypeptide(L)'
;MSLLDSKLALHDKALQLLDVAGFQSVEQLAQADAVTLRESLHEVNLEHKIFKKLPSPRLIEDWIDQAQAFLRGETSENSYKVADEMAEPEEMPLVNFEYDPEVQEMISMAPLALPLPGNLLAQRKVPVSEIPEAILLTSARGDVSIRVGTNSPEKPKNKDVKVIKTPVSSGGYVNTISFGTKREEVDPSRFRSTEDFLAPDHKIERIDYKAQAEERMRVLRAALPETNRGVNPESRRYIRGVLHTHPRRLWWGAVFTLLCHLLIPAGIFAAFALLAKDQGQSLFLWVPHWFLFIPISVFVVGLLYLTVSYSCSCRICGQKCFVPRNCLKNRKAHHIPILGYIFAVALHMLIFRWFRCTYCGTPVRLKQ
;
A
#
# COMPACT_ATOMS: atom_id res chain seq x y z
N MET A 1 -14.41 37.17 -1.57
CA MET A 1 -14.28 36.09 -2.58
C MET A 1 -13.74 36.76 -3.83
N SER A 2 -12.45 36.59 -4.11
CA SER A 2 -11.80 37.18 -5.28
C SER A 2 -12.37 36.55 -6.56
N LEU A 3 -12.47 37.33 -7.64
CA LEU A 3 -13.04 36.90 -8.93
C LEU A 3 -12.23 35.80 -9.63
N LEU A 4 -11.05 35.46 -9.10
CA LEU A 4 -10.14 34.42 -9.58
C LEU A 4 -10.56 33.02 -9.13
N ASP A 5 -11.12 32.89 -7.93
CA ASP A 5 -11.47 31.62 -7.27
C ASP A 5 -12.61 30.87 -8.00
N SER A 6 -13.53 31.60 -8.64
CA SER A 6 -14.65 31.01 -9.37
C SER A 6 -14.33 30.63 -10.82
N LYS A 7 -13.15 30.99 -11.35
CA LYS A 7 -12.86 30.94 -12.79
C LYS A 7 -11.56 30.22 -13.14
N LEU A 8 -10.58 30.19 -12.24
CA LEU A 8 -9.30 29.50 -12.43
C LEU A 8 -9.13 28.45 -11.32
N ALA A 9 -8.77 27.22 -11.68
CA ALA A 9 -8.57 26.12 -10.73
C ALA A 9 -7.21 26.24 -10.00
N LEU A 10 -6.99 27.36 -9.33
CA LEU A 10 -5.76 27.67 -8.59
C LEU A 10 -5.89 27.25 -7.13
N HIS A 11 -4.78 26.82 -6.53
CA HIS A 11 -4.73 26.48 -5.10
C HIS A 11 -4.87 27.75 -4.25
N ASP A 12 -5.60 27.69 -3.13
CA ASP A 12 -5.80 28.79 -2.16
C ASP A 12 -4.54 29.60 -1.82
N LYS A 13 -3.37 28.95 -1.70
CA LYS A 13 -2.10 29.64 -1.42
C LYS A 13 -1.57 30.44 -2.61
N ALA A 14 -1.78 29.95 -3.82
CA ALA A 14 -1.44 30.65 -5.05
C ALA A 14 -2.36 31.87 -5.24
N LEU A 15 -3.65 31.72 -4.92
CA LEU A 15 -4.62 32.82 -4.92
C LEU A 15 -4.23 33.91 -3.91
N GLN A 16 -3.83 33.54 -2.70
CA GLN A 16 -3.34 34.50 -1.70
C GLN A 16 -2.08 35.23 -2.16
N LEU A 17 -1.14 34.53 -2.81
CA LEU A 17 0.08 35.14 -3.33
C LEU A 17 -0.23 36.15 -4.47
N LEU A 18 -1.15 35.79 -5.37
CA LEU A 18 -1.57 36.67 -6.48
C LEU A 18 -2.37 37.88 -6.00
N ASP A 19 -3.24 37.70 -4.99
CA ASP A 19 -4.02 38.79 -4.39
C ASP A 19 -3.12 39.81 -3.70
N VAL A 20 -2.13 39.33 -2.93
CA VAL A 20 -1.15 40.20 -2.27
C VAL A 20 -0.21 40.86 -3.30
N ALA A 21 0.09 40.20 -4.41
CA ALA A 21 0.85 40.77 -5.52
C ALA A 21 0.04 41.77 -6.39
N GLY A 22 -1.24 42.00 -6.07
CA GLY A 22 -2.09 42.98 -6.76
C GLY A 22 -2.77 42.48 -8.04
N PHE A 23 -2.68 41.18 -8.33
CA PHE A 23 -3.37 40.56 -9.46
C PHE A 23 -4.69 39.97 -8.98
N GLN A 24 -5.75 40.79 -8.99
CA GLN A 24 -7.07 40.43 -8.47
C GLN A 24 -8.08 40.03 -9.57
N SER A 25 -7.75 40.33 -10.83
CA SER A 25 -8.59 40.05 -11.99
C SER A 25 -7.90 39.11 -12.99
N VAL A 26 -8.70 38.27 -13.66
CA VAL A 26 -8.26 37.38 -14.74
C VAL A 26 -7.66 38.17 -15.91
N GLU A 27 -8.15 39.39 -16.15
CA GLU A 27 -7.65 40.27 -17.22
C GLU A 27 -6.24 40.79 -16.92
N GLN A 28 -5.96 41.11 -15.65
CA GLN A 28 -4.64 41.55 -15.22
C GLN A 28 -3.63 40.40 -15.28
N LEU A 29 -4.05 39.18 -14.93
CA LEU A 29 -3.21 38.00 -15.01
C LEU A 29 -2.90 37.60 -16.46
N ALA A 30 -3.88 37.72 -17.37
CA ALA A 30 -3.72 37.37 -18.78
C ALA A 30 -2.82 38.35 -19.57
N GLN A 31 -2.75 39.61 -19.13
CA GLN A 31 -1.92 40.66 -19.75
C GLN A 31 -0.51 40.75 -19.13
N ALA A 32 -0.26 40.06 -18.03
CA ALA A 32 1.03 40.07 -17.36
C ALA A 32 2.08 39.26 -18.14
N ASP A 33 3.32 39.75 -18.13
CA ASP A 33 4.47 39.00 -18.66
C ASP A 33 4.99 38.02 -17.60
N ALA A 34 5.37 36.81 -18.01
CA ALA A 34 5.76 35.73 -17.10
C ALA A 34 6.98 36.10 -16.24
N VAL A 35 7.89 36.92 -16.78
CA VAL A 35 9.10 37.38 -16.09
C VAL A 35 8.75 38.39 -15.00
N THR A 36 7.93 39.40 -15.32
CA THR A 36 7.53 40.46 -14.38
C THR A 36 6.61 39.94 -13.27
N LEU A 37 5.72 39.00 -13.62
CA LEU A 37 4.88 38.31 -12.65
C LEU A 37 5.72 37.47 -11.67
N ARG A 38 6.76 36.77 -12.16
CA ARG A 38 7.63 35.99 -11.29
C ARG A 38 8.43 36.86 -10.31
N GLU A 39 8.94 38.00 -10.75
CA GLU A 39 9.70 38.93 -9.91
C GLU A 39 8.82 39.52 -8.79
N SER A 40 7.62 39.99 -9.14
CA SER A 40 6.65 40.48 -8.15
C SER A 40 6.22 39.39 -7.15
N LEU A 41 5.96 38.16 -7.61
CA LEU A 41 5.64 37.04 -6.73
C LEU A 41 6.81 36.64 -5.82
N HIS A 42 8.05 36.81 -6.29
CA HIS A 42 9.25 36.55 -5.48
C HIS A 42 9.42 37.61 -4.38
N GLU A 43 9.25 38.89 -4.71
CA GLU A 43 9.32 40.00 -3.76
C GLU A 43 8.25 39.87 -2.67
N VAL A 44 7.00 39.61 -3.07
CA VAL A 44 5.89 39.38 -2.14
C VAL A 44 6.10 38.13 -1.28
N ASN A 45 6.66 37.05 -1.85
CA ASN A 45 6.92 35.84 -1.08
C ASN A 45 8.07 36.01 -0.07
N LEU A 46 9.04 36.88 -0.34
CA LEU A 46 10.08 37.22 0.63
C LEU A 46 9.50 38.00 1.83
N GLU A 47 8.60 38.93 1.56
CA GLU A 47 7.97 39.76 2.60
C GLU A 47 6.96 38.98 3.43
N HIS A 48 6.07 38.21 2.79
CA HIS A 48 4.94 37.57 3.45
C HIS A 48 5.13 36.06 3.76
N LYS A 49 6.21 35.44 3.27
CA LYS A 49 6.58 34.03 3.52
C LYS A 49 5.43 33.02 3.29
N ILE A 50 4.64 33.24 2.25
CA ILE A 50 3.43 32.46 1.94
C ILE A 50 3.80 31.04 1.46
N PHE A 51 4.87 30.92 0.66
CA PHE A 51 5.43 29.67 0.16
C PHE A 51 6.83 29.40 0.71
N LYS A 52 7.09 28.14 1.08
CA LYS A 52 8.43 27.64 1.43
C LYS A 52 9.37 27.53 0.22
N LYS A 53 8.82 27.31 -0.97
CA LYS A 53 9.53 27.25 -2.26
C LYS A 53 8.67 27.96 -3.30
N LEU A 54 9.26 28.90 -4.03
CA LEU A 54 8.56 29.68 -5.04
C LEU A 54 8.01 28.77 -6.16
N PRO A 55 6.81 29.05 -6.71
CA PRO A 55 6.33 28.38 -7.92
C PRO A 55 7.36 28.34 -9.05
N SER A 56 7.42 27.21 -9.77
CA SER A 56 8.31 27.07 -10.94
C SER A 56 7.86 27.98 -12.09
N PRO A 57 8.79 28.47 -12.94
CA PRO A 57 8.46 29.39 -14.02
C PRO A 57 7.41 28.83 -14.98
N ARG A 58 7.52 27.55 -15.34
CA ARG A 58 6.53 26.85 -16.18
C ARG A 58 5.10 26.90 -15.61
N LEU A 59 4.97 26.84 -14.30
CA LEU A 59 3.68 26.82 -13.63
C LEU A 59 3.04 28.22 -13.60
N ILE A 60 3.86 29.28 -13.63
CA ILE A 60 3.40 30.66 -13.77
C ILE A 60 2.96 30.93 -15.21
N GLU A 61 3.70 30.42 -16.20
CA GLU A 61 3.31 30.45 -17.62
C GLU A 61 1.97 29.74 -17.84
N ASP A 62 1.79 28.55 -17.25
CA ASP A 62 0.51 27.81 -17.30
C ASP A 62 -0.66 28.60 -16.70
N TRP A 63 -0.43 29.43 -15.68
CA TRP A 63 -1.48 30.28 -15.09
C TRP A 63 -1.89 31.42 -16.02
N ILE A 64 -0.92 32.03 -16.71
CA ILE A 64 -1.17 33.08 -17.71
C ILE A 64 -1.93 32.48 -18.90
N ASP A 65 -1.51 31.31 -19.39
CA ASP A 65 -2.16 30.61 -20.49
C ASP A 65 -3.60 30.21 -20.14
N GLN A 66 -3.86 29.76 -18.91
CA GLN A 66 -5.22 29.49 -18.43
C GLN A 66 -6.08 30.76 -18.37
N ALA A 67 -5.51 31.88 -17.93
CA ALA A 67 -6.21 33.16 -17.90
C ALA A 67 -6.53 33.67 -19.31
N GLN A 68 -5.60 33.52 -20.26
CA GLN A 68 -5.81 33.90 -21.66
C GLN A 68 -6.81 32.98 -22.39
N ALA A 69 -6.76 31.68 -22.13
CA ALA A 69 -7.71 30.71 -22.69
C ALA A 69 -9.13 30.98 -22.19
N PHE A 70 -9.27 31.35 -20.91
CA PHE A 70 -10.55 31.76 -20.33
C PHE A 70 -11.13 33.01 -21.01
N LEU A 71 -10.30 34.04 -21.27
CA LEU A 71 -10.75 35.26 -21.96
C LEU A 71 -11.11 35.02 -23.43
N ARG A 72 -10.47 34.04 -24.08
CA ARG A 72 -10.79 33.63 -25.46
C ARG A 72 -12.07 32.78 -25.57
N GLY A 73 -12.69 32.40 -24.45
CA GLY A 73 -13.91 31.60 -24.43
C GLY A 73 -13.69 30.12 -24.76
N GLU A 74 -12.44 29.65 -24.76
CA GLU A 74 -12.09 28.26 -24.99
C GLU A 74 -12.21 27.51 -23.65
N THR A 75 -13.38 26.95 -23.36
CA THR A 75 -13.55 26.06 -22.21
C THR A 75 -12.83 24.74 -22.48
N SER A 76 -11.56 24.66 -22.08
CA SER A 76 -10.81 23.41 -22.04
C SER A 76 -11.37 22.53 -20.92
N GLU A 77 -12.25 21.59 -21.26
CA GLU A 77 -12.70 20.50 -20.38
C GLU A 77 -11.59 19.45 -20.08
N ASN A 78 -10.31 19.76 -20.33
CA ASN A 78 -9.24 18.75 -20.32
C ASN A 78 -8.03 19.06 -19.41
N SER A 79 -8.13 19.97 -18.44
CA SER A 79 -6.98 20.35 -17.58
C SER A 79 -6.86 19.61 -16.23
N TYR A 80 -7.78 18.69 -15.88
CA TYR A 80 -7.71 17.92 -14.62
C TYR A 80 -6.68 16.76 -14.64
N LYS A 81 -5.45 17.01 -15.10
CA LYS A 81 -4.35 16.03 -14.97
C LYS A 81 -2.98 16.55 -14.57
N VAL A 82 -2.76 17.85 -14.35
CA VAL A 82 -1.40 18.36 -14.09
C VAL A 82 -1.20 18.95 -12.69
N ALA A 83 -2.25 19.20 -11.91
CA ALA A 83 -2.12 19.90 -10.63
C ALA A 83 -1.90 19.01 -9.38
N ASP A 84 -1.71 17.70 -9.52
CA ASP A 84 -1.37 16.80 -8.39
C ASP A 84 0.05 16.19 -8.50
N GLU A 85 0.84 16.61 -9.50
CA GLU A 85 2.29 16.44 -9.45
C GLU A 85 2.89 17.59 -8.63
N MET A 86 2.62 17.59 -7.31
CA MET A 86 3.71 17.89 -6.41
C MET A 86 4.77 16.84 -6.71
N ALA A 87 5.79 17.25 -7.48
CA ALA A 87 6.97 16.47 -7.75
C ALA A 87 7.36 15.71 -6.48
N GLU A 88 7.09 14.40 -6.47
CA GLU A 88 7.95 13.48 -5.76
C GLU A 88 9.36 13.90 -6.17
N PRO A 89 10.28 14.12 -5.21
CA PRO A 89 11.66 14.45 -5.59
C PRO A 89 12.06 13.39 -6.59
N GLU A 90 12.38 13.81 -7.83
CA GLU A 90 12.81 12.92 -8.92
C GLU A 90 13.66 11.85 -8.27
N GLU A 91 13.21 10.58 -8.30
CA GLU A 91 13.97 9.51 -7.67
C GLU A 91 15.33 9.52 -8.36
N MET A 92 16.33 10.08 -7.68
CA MET A 92 17.68 10.16 -8.22
C MET A 92 18.06 8.74 -8.63
N PRO A 93 18.53 8.55 -9.87
CA PRO A 93 18.83 7.22 -10.37
C PRO A 93 19.79 6.53 -9.41
N LEU A 94 19.55 5.25 -9.13
CA LEU A 94 20.45 4.46 -8.30
C LEU A 94 21.81 4.40 -8.99
N VAL A 95 22.83 4.94 -8.34
CA VAL A 95 24.21 4.90 -8.82
C VAL A 95 24.95 3.82 -8.05
N ASN A 96 25.71 2.99 -8.77
CA ASN A 96 26.57 1.98 -8.16
C ASN A 96 28.00 2.55 -8.02
N PHE A 97 28.41 2.80 -6.78
CA PHE A 97 29.73 3.35 -6.46
C PHE A 97 30.80 2.28 -6.19
N GLU A 98 30.47 0.99 -6.26
CA GLU A 98 31.42 -0.11 -5.99
C GLU A 98 32.55 -0.21 -7.04
N TYR A 99 32.29 0.31 -8.24
CA TYR A 99 33.25 0.32 -9.34
C TYR A 99 34.06 1.62 -9.45
N ASP A 100 33.79 2.60 -8.59
CA ASP A 100 34.54 3.85 -8.57
C ASP A 100 35.95 3.59 -7.98
N PRO A 101 37.03 3.94 -8.71
CA PRO A 101 38.40 3.70 -8.24
C PRO A 101 38.70 4.34 -6.88
N GLU A 102 38.14 5.52 -6.59
CA GLU A 102 38.34 6.19 -5.30
C GLU A 102 37.65 5.43 -4.15
N VAL A 103 36.47 4.86 -4.43
CA VAL A 103 35.70 4.08 -3.45
C VAL A 103 36.35 2.72 -3.21
N GLN A 104 36.93 2.09 -4.23
CA GLN A 104 37.67 0.84 -4.08
C GLN A 104 38.91 1.00 -3.20
N GLU A 105 39.64 2.11 -3.37
CA GLU A 105 40.76 2.45 -2.50
C GLU A 105 40.29 2.63 -1.05
N MET A 106 39.18 3.33 -0.82
CA MET A 106 38.59 3.47 0.51
C MET A 106 38.11 2.15 1.13
N ILE A 107 37.48 1.26 0.35
CA ILE A 107 37.05 -0.07 0.81
C ILE A 107 38.25 -0.92 1.23
N SER A 108 39.37 -0.82 0.51
CA SER A 108 40.60 -1.55 0.83
C SER A 108 41.21 -1.14 2.17
N MET A 109 41.02 0.12 2.58
CA MET A 109 41.49 0.67 3.86
C MET A 109 40.44 0.55 4.98
N ALA A 110 39.20 0.18 4.67
CA ALA A 110 38.10 0.12 5.63
C ALA A 110 38.18 -1.14 6.51
N PRO A 111 37.78 -1.05 7.79
CA PRO A 111 37.69 -2.23 8.65
C PRO A 111 36.61 -3.20 8.15
N LEU A 112 36.96 -4.48 8.08
CA LEU A 112 36.05 -5.54 7.61
C LEU A 112 34.86 -5.71 8.58
N ALA A 113 33.65 -5.57 8.07
CA ALA A 113 32.43 -5.88 8.82
C ALA A 113 32.20 -7.41 8.84
N LEU A 114 32.18 -8.01 10.03
CA LEU A 114 31.85 -9.43 10.22
C LEU A 114 30.32 -9.58 10.36
N PRO A 115 29.65 -10.37 9.51
CA PRO A 115 28.21 -10.57 9.62
C PRO A 115 27.89 -11.36 10.89
N LEU A 116 27.15 -10.74 11.80
CA LEU A 116 26.68 -11.41 13.01
C LEU A 116 25.35 -12.13 12.75
N PRO A 117 25.21 -13.41 13.15
CA PRO A 117 23.94 -14.12 13.03
C PRO A 117 22.88 -13.48 13.95
N GLY A 118 21.66 -13.31 13.46
CA GLY A 118 20.57 -12.67 14.19
C GLY A 118 20.24 -13.31 15.55
N ASN A 119 20.54 -14.61 15.69
CA ASN A 119 20.36 -15.35 16.93
C ASN A 119 21.25 -14.81 18.07
N LEU A 120 22.47 -14.37 17.76
CA LEU A 120 23.39 -13.78 18.75
C LEU A 120 22.93 -12.40 19.19
N LEU A 121 22.41 -11.59 18.26
CA LEU A 121 21.84 -10.28 18.57
C LEU A 121 20.62 -10.41 19.48
N ALA A 122 19.76 -11.39 19.21
CA ALA A 122 18.59 -11.70 20.04
C ALA A 122 18.97 -12.22 21.44
N GLN A 123 19.96 -13.12 21.53
CA GLN A 123 20.48 -13.61 22.83
C GLN A 123 21.07 -12.48 23.67
N ARG A 124 21.74 -11.52 23.03
CA ARG A 124 22.31 -10.34 23.68
C ARG A 124 21.32 -9.19 23.86
N LYS A 125 20.05 -9.38 23.47
CA LYS A 125 18.96 -8.40 23.55
C LYS A 125 19.30 -7.05 22.89
N VAL A 126 20.10 -7.06 21.83
CA VAL A 126 20.41 -5.84 21.08
C VAL A 126 19.18 -5.46 20.26
N PRO A 127 18.51 -4.33 20.57
CA PRO A 127 17.36 -3.88 19.80
C PRO A 127 17.81 -3.42 18.41
N VAL A 128 16.95 -3.61 17.41
CA VAL A 128 17.24 -3.22 16.01
C VAL A 128 17.53 -1.72 15.88
N SER A 129 16.99 -0.90 16.77
CA SER A 129 17.25 0.54 16.82
C SER A 129 18.67 0.93 17.24
N GLU A 130 19.41 0.02 17.88
CA GLU A 130 20.82 0.25 18.25
C GLU A 130 21.79 -0.16 17.12
N ILE A 131 21.28 -0.84 16.09
CA ILE A 131 22.08 -1.21 14.92
C ILE A 131 22.10 0.01 13.98
N PRO A 132 23.27 0.59 13.68
CA PRO A 132 23.35 1.70 12.76
C PRO A 132 22.94 1.25 11.36
N GLU A 133 22.13 2.07 10.68
CA GLU A 133 21.76 1.84 9.29
C GLU A 133 23.00 2.06 8.40
N ALA A 134 23.31 1.05 7.56
CA ALA A 134 24.39 1.13 6.60
C ALA A 134 23.82 1.43 5.20
N ILE A 135 24.53 2.29 4.45
CA ILE A 135 24.19 2.60 3.06
C ILE A 135 24.79 1.52 2.16
N LEU A 136 23.97 0.95 1.28
CA LEU A 136 24.41 -0.01 0.28
C LEU A 136 25.01 0.74 -0.93
N LEU A 137 26.31 0.59 -1.17
CA LEU A 137 27.03 1.30 -2.24
C LEU A 137 26.56 0.93 -3.65
N THR A 138 25.93 -0.25 -3.81
CA THR A 138 25.34 -0.70 -5.09
C THR A 138 24.02 -0.01 -5.42
N SER A 139 23.39 0.65 -4.44
CA SER A 139 22.08 1.29 -4.59
C SER A 139 22.00 2.59 -3.77
N ALA A 140 23.03 3.42 -3.88
CA ALA A 140 23.05 4.72 -3.22
C ALA A 140 22.23 5.74 -4.03
N ARG A 141 21.57 6.67 -3.32
CA ARG A 141 20.76 7.73 -3.92
C ARG A 141 21.53 9.05 -3.85
N GLY A 142 21.90 9.62 -4.99
CA GLY A 142 22.57 10.92 -5.10
C GLY A 142 24.04 10.94 -4.65
N ASP A 143 24.54 12.14 -4.36
CA ASP A 143 25.93 12.35 -3.93
C ASP A 143 26.13 11.89 -2.47
N VAL A 144 26.81 10.75 -2.29
CA VAL A 144 27.15 10.21 -0.96
C VAL A 144 28.56 10.65 -0.56
N SER A 145 28.67 11.51 0.45
CA SER A 145 29.97 11.85 1.03
C SER A 145 30.46 10.73 1.96
N ILE A 146 31.43 9.94 1.50
CA ILE A 146 32.08 8.90 2.32
C ILE A 146 33.27 9.53 3.05
N ARG A 147 33.26 9.52 4.39
CA ARG A 147 34.40 9.95 5.20
C ARG A 147 34.96 8.74 5.95
N VAL A 148 36.12 8.25 5.52
CA VAL A 148 36.85 7.22 6.25
C VAL A 148 37.61 7.88 7.38
N GLY A 149 37.12 7.71 8.61
CA GLY A 149 37.86 8.09 9.80
C GLY A 149 39.03 7.13 9.98
N THR A 150 40.20 7.48 9.43
CA THR A 150 41.44 6.84 9.86
C THR A 150 41.67 7.26 11.31
N ASN A 151 41.76 6.30 12.22
CA ASN A 151 42.07 6.57 13.62
C ASN A 151 43.49 7.14 13.70
N SER A 152 43.61 8.47 13.61
CA SER A 152 44.76 9.22 14.09
C SER A 152 44.32 9.98 15.35
N PRO A 153 45.09 9.95 16.44
CA PRO A 153 44.68 10.58 17.68
C PRO A 153 44.84 12.11 17.59
N GLU A 154 43.88 12.81 18.21
CA GLU A 154 43.90 14.22 18.62
C GLU A 154 43.34 15.34 17.70
N LYS A 155 42.14 15.82 18.13
CA LYS A 155 41.61 17.21 18.17
C LYS A 155 41.02 17.86 16.90
N PRO A 156 40.20 18.94 17.04
CA PRO A 156 39.38 19.38 18.19
C PRO A 156 37.86 19.36 17.88
N LYS A 157 37.06 19.29 18.96
CA LYS A 157 35.59 19.34 18.91
C LYS A 157 35.11 20.70 18.42
N ASN A 158 34.65 20.79 17.17
CA ASN A 158 33.83 21.92 16.75
C ASN A 158 32.39 21.66 17.22
N LYS A 159 32.04 22.29 18.35
CA LYS A 159 30.67 22.39 18.84
C LYS A 159 29.97 23.39 17.92
N ASP A 160 29.32 22.94 16.86
CA ASP A 160 28.19 23.62 16.20
C ASP A 160 27.70 22.80 15.00
N VAL A 161 27.18 21.60 15.27
CA VAL A 161 26.25 20.95 14.34
C VAL A 161 25.10 20.42 15.18
N LYS A 162 23.98 21.16 15.20
CA LYS A 162 22.71 20.65 15.72
C LYS A 162 22.26 19.52 14.80
N VAL A 163 22.48 18.29 15.22
CA VAL A 163 21.79 17.11 14.66
C VAL A 163 20.30 17.35 14.84
N ILE A 164 19.60 17.59 13.73
CA ILE A 164 18.15 17.69 13.70
C ILE A 164 17.61 16.30 14.04
N LYS A 165 17.21 16.12 15.30
CA LYS A 165 16.39 14.97 15.70
C LYS A 165 14.99 15.21 15.15
N THR A 166 14.62 14.46 14.12
CA THR A 166 13.23 14.35 13.70
C THR A 166 12.43 13.67 14.82
N PRO A 167 11.28 14.23 15.25
CA PRO A 167 10.40 13.55 16.19
C PRO A 167 9.69 12.42 15.45
N VAL A 168 10.11 11.17 15.68
CA VAL A 168 9.35 10.01 15.22
C VAL A 168 8.13 9.87 16.12
N SER A 169 6.98 10.17 15.54
CA SER A 169 5.65 9.88 16.10
C SER A 169 5.59 8.44 16.60
N SER A 170 5.36 8.29 17.89
CA SER A 170 4.99 7.05 18.55
C SER A 170 3.62 6.59 18.03
N GLY A 171 3.61 5.84 16.94
CA GLY A 171 2.37 5.42 16.28
C GLY A 171 2.55 4.29 15.27
N GLY A 172 3.51 3.40 15.50
CA GLY A 172 3.70 2.22 14.67
C GLY A 172 3.60 0.95 15.51
N TYR A 173 2.39 0.40 15.64
CA TYR A 173 2.23 -0.98 16.10
C TYR A 173 2.85 -1.91 15.05
N VAL A 174 4.15 -2.15 15.17
CA VAL A 174 4.78 -3.32 14.55
C VAL A 174 4.29 -4.50 15.34
N ASN A 175 3.41 -5.30 14.74
CA ASN A 175 3.11 -6.63 15.25
C ASN A 175 4.43 -7.40 15.27
N THR A 176 5.04 -7.46 16.45
CA THR A 176 5.95 -8.54 16.79
C THR A 176 5.20 -9.82 16.45
N ILE A 177 5.75 -10.62 15.54
CA ILE A 177 5.31 -11.98 15.35
C ILE A 177 5.62 -12.64 16.70
N SER A 178 4.60 -12.71 17.55
CA SER A 178 4.63 -13.48 18.77
C SER A 178 4.69 -14.94 18.36
N PHE A 179 5.89 -15.44 18.13
CA PHE A 179 6.16 -16.85 18.38
C PHE A 179 5.77 -17.06 19.84
N GLY A 180 4.63 -17.72 20.04
CA GLY A 180 4.14 -18.03 21.37
C GLY A 180 5.27 -18.58 22.21
N THR A 181 5.25 -18.26 23.50
CA THR A 181 6.13 -18.77 24.54
C THR A 181 5.93 -20.27 24.77
N LYS A 182 5.98 -21.07 23.70
CA LYS A 182 6.44 -22.45 23.80
C LYS A 182 7.95 -22.36 23.85
N ARG A 183 8.53 -22.58 25.03
CA ARG A 183 9.86 -23.16 25.11
C ARG A 183 9.81 -24.36 24.16
N GLU A 184 10.51 -24.27 23.03
CA GLU A 184 10.85 -25.46 22.27
C GLU A 184 11.78 -26.25 23.18
N GLU A 185 11.19 -27.09 24.02
CA GLU A 185 11.93 -28.12 24.74
C GLU A 185 12.54 -29.00 23.67
N VAL A 186 13.87 -28.98 23.61
CA VAL A 186 14.59 -29.81 22.66
C VAL A 186 14.43 -31.24 23.17
N ASP A 187 13.65 -32.02 22.43
CA ASP A 187 13.31 -33.39 22.79
C ASP A 187 14.60 -34.21 22.95
N PRO A 188 14.94 -34.67 24.17
CA PRO A 188 16.18 -35.39 24.43
C PRO A 188 16.24 -36.71 23.66
N SER A 189 15.08 -37.27 23.27
CA SER A 189 14.98 -38.48 22.44
C SER A 189 15.44 -38.27 20.99
N ARG A 190 15.61 -37.01 20.56
CA ARG A 190 16.07 -36.64 19.23
C ARG A 190 17.59 -36.49 19.12
N PHE A 191 18.28 -36.46 20.26
CA PHE A 191 19.74 -36.48 20.29
C PHE A 191 20.25 -37.91 20.32
N ARG A 192 21.25 -38.19 19.49
CA ARG A 192 21.90 -39.50 19.45
C ARG A 192 22.98 -39.57 20.51
N SER A 193 23.19 -40.78 21.03
CA SER A 193 24.34 -41.07 21.88
C SER A 193 25.64 -40.89 21.07
N THR A 194 26.75 -40.62 21.76
CA THR A 194 28.07 -40.52 21.12
C THR A 194 28.52 -41.85 20.50
N GLU A 195 27.98 -42.96 20.97
CA GLU A 195 28.26 -44.33 20.50
C GLU A 195 27.57 -44.60 19.15
N ASP A 196 26.32 -44.17 18.99
CA ASP A 196 25.57 -44.30 17.72
C ASP A 196 26.15 -43.45 16.58
N PHE A 197 26.90 -42.40 16.92
CA PHE A 197 27.56 -41.53 15.94
C PHE A 197 28.87 -42.13 15.38
N LEU A 198 29.51 -43.02 16.15
CA LEU A 198 30.78 -43.65 15.79
C LEU A 198 30.60 -44.98 15.03
N ALA A 199 29.37 -45.49 14.94
CA ALA A 199 29.06 -46.71 14.20
C ALA A 199 29.22 -46.50 12.68
N PRO A 200 30.07 -47.27 11.99
CA PRO A 200 30.45 -47.02 10.59
C PRO A 200 29.36 -47.32 9.55
N ASP A 201 28.30 -48.06 9.90
CA ASP A 201 27.31 -48.58 8.94
C ASP A 201 25.94 -47.88 8.94
N HIS A 202 25.74 -46.83 9.74
CA HIS A 202 24.46 -46.14 9.75
C HIS A 202 24.35 -45.10 8.63
N LYS A 203 23.74 -45.50 7.51
CA LYS A 203 23.29 -44.60 6.43
C LYS A 203 22.37 -43.54 7.02
N ILE A 204 22.88 -42.31 7.16
CA ILE A 204 22.08 -41.15 7.54
C ILE A 204 21.09 -40.90 6.40
N GLU A 205 19.82 -41.23 6.63
CA GLU A 205 18.74 -40.72 5.78
C GLU A 205 18.70 -39.21 5.99
N ARG A 206 19.45 -38.46 5.16
CA ARG A 206 19.39 -37.00 5.14
C ARG A 206 17.98 -36.65 4.67
N ILE A 207 17.07 -36.49 5.63
CA ILE A 207 15.84 -35.75 5.39
C ILE A 207 16.30 -34.36 5.00
N ASP A 208 16.22 -34.06 3.71
CA ASP A 208 16.65 -32.78 3.16
C ASP A 208 15.61 -31.72 3.54
N TYR A 209 15.67 -31.29 4.80
CA TYR A 209 14.78 -30.29 5.37
C TYR A 209 14.77 -28.99 4.54
N LYS A 210 15.89 -28.70 3.84
CA LYS A 210 16.01 -27.58 2.93
C LYS A 210 15.15 -27.81 1.68
N ALA A 211 15.24 -28.98 1.04
CA ALA A 211 14.40 -29.33 -0.10
C ALA A 211 12.90 -29.34 0.26
N GLN A 212 12.53 -29.88 1.43
CA GLN A 212 11.14 -29.84 1.91
C GLN A 212 10.64 -28.42 2.20
N ALA A 213 11.49 -27.57 2.78
CA ALA A 213 11.16 -26.17 3.02
C ALA A 213 11.01 -25.39 1.70
N GLU A 214 11.89 -25.63 0.73
CA GLU A 214 11.82 -25.01 -0.60
C GLU A 214 10.56 -25.43 -1.36
N GLU A 215 10.18 -26.71 -1.31
CA GLU A 215 8.95 -27.21 -1.93
C GLU A 215 7.70 -26.61 -1.27
N ARG A 216 7.66 -26.51 0.07
CA ARG A 216 6.57 -25.78 0.77
C ARG A 216 6.49 -24.32 0.34
N MET A 217 7.62 -23.65 0.19
CA MET A 217 7.66 -22.25 -0.25
C MET A 217 7.26 -22.09 -1.72
N ARG A 218 7.61 -23.05 -2.59
CA ARG A 218 7.20 -23.09 -4.00
C ARG A 218 5.68 -23.20 -4.12
N VAL A 219 5.07 -24.11 -3.36
CA VAL A 219 3.62 -24.26 -3.29
C VAL A 219 2.96 -22.97 -2.79
N LEU A 220 3.54 -22.25 -1.85
CA LEU A 220 2.95 -20.99 -1.38
C LEU A 220 3.00 -19.87 -2.43
N ARG A 221 4.13 -19.75 -3.14
CA ARG A 221 4.38 -18.64 -4.09
C ARG A 221 3.72 -18.84 -5.45
N ALA A 222 3.72 -20.05 -5.98
CA ALA A 222 3.27 -20.37 -7.33
C ALA A 222 2.22 -21.50 -7.32
N ALA A 223 1.33 -21.50 -8.33
CA ALA A 223 0.41 -22.61 -8.54
C ALA A 223 1.19 -23.85 -8.98
N LEU A 224 0.71 -25.04 -8.62
CA LEU A 224 1.33 -26.26 -9.13
C LEU A 224 1.14 -26.31 -10.66
N PRO A 225 2.12 -26.82 -11.41
CA PRO A 225 2.01 -26.96 -12.86
C PRO A 225 0.83 -27.85 -13.27
N GLU A 226 0.44 -28.79 -12.40
CA GLU A 226 -0.74 -29.65 -12.59
C GLU A 226 -2.06 -28.87 -12.57
N THR A 227 -2.20 -27.87 -11.69
CA THR A 227 -3.44 -27.12 -11.48
C THR A 227 -3.88 -26.34 -12.72
N ASN A 228 -2.92 -25.86 -13.51
CA ASN A 228 -3.16 -25.05 -14.72
C ASN A 228 -2.93 -25.84 -16.03
N ARG A 229 -2.80 -27.16 -15.96
CA ARG A 229 -2.53 -27.99 -17.15
C ARG A 229 -3.66 -27.85 -18.17
N GLY A 230 -3.32 -27.47 -19.39
CA GLY A 230 -4.29 -27.28 -20.49
C GLY A 230 -5.15 -26.02 -20.40
N VAL A 231 -4.84 -25.08 -19.49
CA VAL A 231 -5.54 -23.80 -19.38
C VAL A 231 -4.66 -22.69 -19.93
N ASN A 232 -5.19 -21.92 -20.90
CA ASN A 232 -4.45 -20.83 -21.51
C ASN A 232 -4.03 -19.78 -20.45
N PRO A 233 -2.74 -19.35 -20.41
CA PRO A 233 -2.23 -18.40 -19.43
C PRO A 233 -2.96 -17.06 -19.38
N GLU A 234 -3.53 -16.61 -20.50
CA GLU A 234 -4.27 -15.36 -20.60
C GLU A 234 -5.71 -15.46 -20.10
N SER A 235 -6.25 -16.67 -20.02
CA SER A 235 -7.65 -16.89 -19.63
C SER A 235 -7.91 -16.52 -18.17
N ARG A 236 -9.16 -16.14 -17.85
CA ARG A 236 -9.60 -15.87 -16.47
C ARG A 236 -9.63 -17.12 -15.59
N ARG A 237 -9.65 -18.31 -16.21
CA ARG A 237 -9.61 -19.60 -15.50
C ARG A 237 -8.21 -19.97 -15.04
N TYR A 238 -7.17 -19.35 -15.61
CA TYR A 238 -5.79 -19.60 -15.20
C TYR A 238 -5.55 -19.10 -13.77
N ILE A 239 -5.23 -20.02 -12.87
CA ILE A 239 -5.07 -19.74 -11.44
C ILE A 239 -3.70 -19.10 -11.23
N ARG A 240 -3.70 -17.87 -10.71
CA ARG A 240 -2.48 -17.08 -10.47
C ARG A 240 -2.28 -16.82 -8.99
N GLY A 241 -1.01 -16.62 -8.63
CA GLY A 241 -0.62 -15.96 -7.38
C GLY A 241 -0.53 -16.86 -6.15
N VAL A 242 -0.46 -16.22 -4.99
CA VAL A 242 -0.06 -16.82 -3.71
C VAL A 242 -1.22 -17.58 -3.08
N LEU A 243 -0.93 -18.72 -2.44
CA LEU A 243 -1.93 -19.51 -1.72
C LEU A 243 -2.35 -18.83 -0.41
N HIS A 244 -3.67 -18.65 -0.23
CA HIS A 244 -4.21 -18.11 1.02
C HIS A 244 -4.07 -19.10 2.18
N THR A 245 -3.77 -18.61 3.39
CA THR A 245 -3.57 -19.45 4.58
C THR A 245 -4.83 -20.23 4.97
N HIS A 246 -5.99 -19.58 4.86
CA HIS A 246 -7.29 -20.18 5.18
C HIS A 246 -8.27 -20.03 4.01
N PRO A 247 -8.23 -20.95 3.02
CA PRO A 247 -9.05 -20.81 1.82
C PRO A 247 -10.55 -21.04 2.08
N ARG A 248 -10.90 -22.01 2.94
CA ARG A 248 -12.31 -22.30 3.27
C ARG A 248 -13.00 -21.13 3.95
N ARG A 249 -12.32 -20.48 4.91
CA ARG A 249 -12.86 -19.30 5.61
C ARG A 249 -13.10 -18.15 4.63
N LEU A 250 -12.16 -17.91 3.72
CA LEU A 250 -12.27 -16.86 2.72
C LEU A 250 -13.41 -17.15 1.72
N TRP A 251 -13.60 -18.42 1.34
CA TRP A 251 -14.71 -18.85 0.49
C TRP A 251 -16.07 -18.64 1.16
N TRP A 252 -16.26 -19.09 2.40
CA TRP A 252 -17.48 -18.83 3.16
C TRP A 252 -17.72 -17.32 3.38
N GLY A 253 -16.65 -16.57 3.62
CA GLY A 253 -16.71 -15.11 3.71
C GLY A 253 -17.23 -14.46 2.42
N ALA A 254 -16.84 -14.97 1.25
CA ALA A 254 -17.37 -14.51 -0.03
C ALA A 254 -18.86 -14.85 -0.19
N VAL A 255 -19.28 -16.06 0.20
CA VAL A 255 -20.69 -16.49 0.16
C VAL A 255 -21.57 -15.55 1.00
N PHE A 256 -21.22 -15.33 2.27
CA PHE A 256 -22.01 -14.46 3.15
C PHE A 256 -22.03 -13.02 2.67
N THR A 257 -20.92 -12.53 2.11
CA THR A 257 -20.87 -11.18 1.52
C THR A 257 -21.85 -11.04 0.35
N LEU A 258 -21.89 -12.00 -0.58
CA LEU A 258 -22.85 -11.96 -1.69
C LEU A 258 -24.29 -12.11 -1.20
N LEU A 259 -24.54 -13.01 -0.25
CA LEU A 259 -25.85 -13.16 0.36
C LEU A 259 -26.32 -11.85 1.02
N CYS A 260 -25.45 -11.12 1.73
CA CYS A 260 -25.79 -9.80 2.26
C CYS A 260 -26.16 -8.81 1.14
N HIS A 261 -25.42 -8.77 0.04
CA HIS A 261 -25.72 -7.86 -1.08
C HIS A 261 -27.08 -8.15 -1.72
N LEU A 262 -27.56 -9.40 -1.70
CA LEU A 262 -28.86 -9.79 -2.25
C LEU A 262 -29.99 -9.68 -1.21
N LEU A 263 -29.76 -10.15 0.01
CA LEU A 263 -30.76 -10.23 1.05
C LEU A 263 -31.08 -8.87 1.68
N ILE A 264 -30.12 -7.95 1.81
CA ILE A 264 -30.40 -6.62 2.38
C ILE A 264 -31.46 -5.86 1.56
N PRO A 265 -31.29 -5.64 0.23
CA PRO A 265 -32.31 -4.96 -0.55
C PRO A 265 -33.62 -5.76 -0.61
N ALA A 266 -33.55 -7.09 -0.73
CA ALA A 266 -34.73 -7.94 -0.69
C ALA A 266 -35.49 -7.86 0.64
N GLY A 267 -34.77 -7.75 1.76
CA GLY A 267 -35.32 -7.61 3.10
C GLY A 267 -35.97 -6.25 3.34
N ILE A 268 -35.37 -5.17 2.83
CA ILE A 268 -36.00 -3.84 2.84
C ILE A 268 -37.31 -3.87 2.06
N PHE A 269 -37.29 -4.45 0.86
CA PHE A 269 -38.50 -4.60 0.04
C PHE A 269 -39.56 -5.48 0.73
N ALA A 270 -39.16 -6.61 1.30
CA ALA A 270 -40.06 -7.51 2.03
C ALA A 270 -40.69 -6.84 3.27
N ALA A 271 -39.90 -6.09 4.04
CA ALA A 271 -40.38 -5.36 5.19
C ALA A 271 -41.40 -4.28 4.79
N PHE A 272 -41.12 -3.53 3.72
CA PHE A 272 -42.06 -2.56 3.16
C PHE A 272 -43.35 -3.22 2.67
N ALA A 273 -43.25 -4.32 1.92
CA ALA A 273 -44.39 -5.04 1.38
C ALA A 273 -45.29 -5.63 2.48
N LEU A 274 -44.71 -6.16 3.55
CA LEU A 274 -45.45 -6.66 4.71
C LEU A 274 -46.16 -5.52 5.46
N LEU A 275 -45.48 -4.38 5.66
CA LEU A 275 -46.08 -3.23 6.33
C LEU A 275 -47.21 -2.59 5.51
N ALA A 276 -47.05 -2.52 4.17
CA ALA A 276 -48.09 -2.02 3.27
C ALA A 276 -49.31 -2.95 3.19
N LYS A 277 -49.10 -4.26 3.33
CA LYS A 277 -50.18 -5.24 3.46
C LYS A 277 -51.00 -5.00 4.73
N ASP A 278 -50.36 -4.81 5.87
CA ASP A 278 -51.04 -4.57 7.15
C ASP A 278 -51.84 -3.26 7.16
N GLN A 279 -51.39 -2.26 6.38
CA GLN A 279 -52.12 -1.00 6.15
C GLN A 279 -53.28 -1.12 5.15
N GLY A 280 -53.56 -2.32 4.62
CA GLY A 280 -54.70 -2.58 3.74
C GLY A 280 -54.52 -2.12 2.30
N GLN A 281 -53.30 -1.90 1.82
CA GLN A 281 -53.09 -1.49 0.42
C GLN A 281 -53.34 -2.64 -0.56
N SER A 282 -54.24 -2.41 -1.52
CA SER A 282 -54.71 -3.40 -2.52
C SER A 282 -53.58 -4.10 -3.29
N LEU A 283 -52.48 -3.38 -3.55
CA LEU A 283 -51.32 -3.90 -4.29
C LEU A 283 -50.53 -4.98 -3.54
N PHE A 284 -50.65 -5.09 -2.21
CA PHE A 284 -49.82 -5.96 -1.37
C PHE A 284 -50.60 -7.03 -0.60
N LEU A 285 -51.92 -7.18 -0.80
CA LEU A 285 -52.69 -8.24 -0.15
C LEU A 285 -52.24 -9.67 -0.53
N TRP A 286 -51.63 -9.84 -1.70
CA TRP A 286 -51.12 -11.13 -2.16
C TRP A 286 -49.87 -11.61 -1.41
N VAL A 287 -49.22 -10.74 -0.62
CA VAL A 287 -47.95 -11.05 0.05
C VAL A 287 -48.17 -12.10 1.15
N PRO A 288 -47.56 -13.29 1.04
CA PRO A 288 -47.73 -14.36 2.03
C PRO A 288 -47.06 -14.03 3.38
N HIS A 289 -47.56 -14.60 4.48
CA HIS A 289 -46.94 -14.40 5.81
C HIS A 289 -45.52 -14.99 5.93
N TRP A 290 -45.16 -15.97 5.10
CA TRP A 290 -43.81 -16.54 5.11
C TRP A 290 -42.72 -15.57 4.63
N PHE A 291 -43.08 -14.43 4.00
CA PHE A 291 -42.12 -13.37 3.63
C PHE A 291 -41.32 -12.84 4.81
N LEU A 292 -41.80 -13.04 6.05
CA LEU A 292 -41.11 -12.70 7.29
C LEU A 292 -39.78 -13.47 7.46
N PHE A 293 -39.60 -14.61 6.77
CA PHE A 293 -38.33 -15.31 6.71
C PHE A 293 -37.20 -14.46 6.09
N ILE A 294 -37.50 -13.55 5.16
CA ILE A 294 -36.48 -12.73 4.47
C ILE A 294 -35.78 -11.78 5.45
N PRO A 295 -36.46 -10.91 6.23
CA PRO A 295 -35.80 -10.06 7.21
C PRO A 295 -35.11 -10.85 8.32
N ILE A 296 -35.66 -12.00 8.75
CA ILE A 296 -34.96 -12.91 9.68
C ILE A 296 -33.64 -13.40 9.07
N SER A 297 -33.66 -13.81 7.81
CA SER A 297 -32.48 -14.28 7.09
C SER A 297 -31.42 -13.19 6.95
N VAL A 298 -31.81 -11.93 6.74
CA VAL A 298 -30.88 -10.79 6.74
C VAL A 298 -30.13 -10.71 8.07
N PHE A 299 -30.83 -10.87 9.20
CA PHE A 299 -30.20 -10.84 10.51
C PHE A 299 -29.21 -12.00 10.70
N VAL A 300 -29.62 -13.23 10.38
CA VAL A 300 -28.76 -14.42 10.51
C VAL A 300 -27.52 -14.30 9.62
N VAL A 301 -27.69 -13.98 8.34
CA VAL A 301 -26.57 -13.83 7.40
C VAL A 301 -25.70 -12.63 7.76
N GLY A 302 -26.29 -11.54 8.24
CA GLY A 302 -25.55 -10.38 8.75
C GLY A 302 -24.62 -10.73 9.90
N LEU A 303 -25.07 -11.56 10.84
CA LEU A 303 -24.24 -12.05 11.95
C LEU A 303 -23.11 -12.97 11.46
N LEU A 304 -23.39 -13.84 10.47
CA LEU A 304 -22.36 -14.67 9.83
C LEU A 304 -21.33 -13.83 9.07
N TYR A 305 -21.76 -12.75 8.42
CA TYR A 305 -20.87 -11.79 7.76
C TYR A 305 -19.95 -11.09 8.78
N LEU A 306 -20.49 -10.62 9.90
CA LEU A 306 -19.70 -9.94 10.94
C LEU A 306 -18.69 -10.88 11.63
N THR A 307 -19.00 -12.16 11.77
CA THR A 307 -18.09 -13.14 12.40
C THR A 307 -17.05 -13.70 11.43
N VAL A 308 -17.47 -14.06 10.21
CA VAL A 308 -16.62 -14.75 9.21
C VAL A 308 -16.01 -13.76 8.23
N SER A 309 -16.83 -13.01 7.49
CA SER A 309 -16.38 -12.15 6.39
C SER A 309 -15.55 -10.95 6.89
N TYR A 310 -15.96 -10.32 7.99
CA TYR A 310 -15.23 -9.20 8.59
C TYR A 310 -13.81 -9.58 9.05
N SER A 311 -13.64 -10.84 9.44
CA SER A 311 -12.34 -11.35 9.87
C SER A 311 -11.39 -11.65 8.71
N CYS A 312 -11.90 -11.78 7.47
CA CYS A 312 -11.11 -12.16 6.32
C CYS A 312 -10.14 -11.04 5.87
N SER A 313 -8.85 -11.27 6.05
CA SER A 313 -7.77 -10.39 5.61
C SER A 313 -7.01 -10.98 4.41
N CYS A 314 -6.37 -10.11 3.64
CA CYS A 314 -5.40 -10.52 2.63
C CYS A 314 -4.10 -10.97 3.32
N ARG A 315 -3.50 -12.07 2.86
CA ARG A 315 -2.22 -12.57 3.37
C ARG A 315 -1.03 -11.63 3.15
N ILE A 316 -1.08 -10.80 2.11
CA ILE A 316 0.06 -9.98 1.70
C ILE A 316 0.02 -8.61 2.37
N CYS A 317 -1.07 -7.87 2.20
CA CYS A 317 -1.21 -6.52 2.75
C CYS A 317 -1.98 -6.45 4.08
N GLY A 318 -2.52 -7.58 4.58
CA GLY A 318 -3.30 -7.62 5.83
C GLY A 318 -4.69 -6.97 5.75
N GLN A 319 -5.02 -6.26 4.66
CA GLN A 319 -6.27 -5.51 4.53
C GLN A 319 -7.48 -6.43 4.42
N LYS A 320 -8.63 -5.97 4.94
CA LYS A 320 -9.88 -6.74 4.98
C LYS A 320 -10.50 -6.87 3.59
N CYS A 321 -10.67 -8.10 3.10
CA CYS A 321 -11.04 -8.35 1.71
C CYS A 321 -12.50 -7.95 1.38
N PHE A 322 -13.40 -8.03 2.36
CA PHE A 322 -14.83 -7.82 2.16
C PHE A 322 -15.39 -6.56 2.84
N VAL A 323 -14.52 -5.70 3.39
CA VAL A 323 -14.96 -4.49 4.11
C VAL A 323 -14.71 -3.27 3.23
N PRO A 324 -15.71 -2.42 2.98
CA PRO A 324 -15.50 -1.20 2.21
C PRO A 324 -14.58 -0.26 2.99
N ARG A 325 -13.62 0.33 2.27
CA ARG A 325 -12.71 1.35 2.80
C ARG A 325 -12.58 2.49 1.82
N ASN A 326 -12.52 3.70 2.34
CA ASN A 326 -12.27 4.93 1.58
C ASN A 326 -10.76 5.09 1.34
N CYS A 327 -10.18 4.18 0.57
CA CYS A 327 -8.81 4.30 0.10
C CYS A 327 -8.75 4.03 -1.40
N LEU A 328 -7.61 4.41 -1.99
CA LEU A 328 -7.32 4.19 -3.40
C LEU A 328 -7.28 2.68 -3.67
N LYS A 329 -8.06 2.23 -4.66
CA LYS A 329 -8.10 0.82 -5.07
C LYS A 329 -7.10 0.62 -6.20
N ASN A 330 -6.52 -0.58 -6.28
CA ASN A 330 -5.58 -0.91 -7.35
C ASN A 330 -6.30 -0.90 -8.71
N ARG A 331 -5.66 -0.38 -9.76
CA ARG A 331 -6.17 -0.38 -11.14
C ARG A 331 -6.51 -1.78 -11.66
N LYS A 332 -5.83 -2.83 -11.17
CA LYS A 332 -6.05 -4.23 -11.56
C LYS A 332 -7.13 -4.93 -10.74
N ALA A 333 -7.79 -4.23 -9.80
CA ALA A 333 -8.86 -4.80 -8.99
C ALA A 333 -10.10 -5.11 -9.84
N HIS A 334 -10.81 -6.18 -9.50
CA HIS A 334 -12.07 -6.51 -10.16
C HIS A 334 -13.13 -5.48 -9.77
N HIS A 335 -13.78 -4.89 -10.76
CA HIS A 335 -14.81 -3.90 -10.58
C HIS A 335 -16.00 -4.22 -11.48
N ILE A 336 -17.20 -4.16 -10.93
CA ILE A 336 -18.45 -4.20 -11.68
C ILE A 336 -19.13 -2.84 -11.44
N PRO A 337 -19.51 -2.09 -12.49
CA PRO A 337 -20.23 -0.85 -12.31
C PRO A 337 -21.51 -1.11 -11.48
N ILE A 338 -21.90 -0.15 -10.63
CA ILE A 338 -23.05 -0.23 -9.70
C ILE A 338 -22.80 -1.14 -8.47
N LEU A 339 -22.31 -2.36 -8.67
CA LEU A 339 -22.12 -3.35 -7.59
C LEU A 339 -20.79 -3.18 -6.82
N GLY A 340 -19.85 -2.42 -7.39
CA GLY A 340 -18.58 -2.07 -6.76
C GLY A 340 -17.55 -3.20 -6.74
N TYR A 341 -16.47 -2.97 -5.98
CA TYR A 341 -15.30 -3.85 -5.95
C TYR A 341 -15.51 -5.12 -5.12
N ILE A 342 -16.20 -5.02 -3.99
CA ILE A 342 -16.36 -6.13 -3.04
C ILE A 342 -17.21 -7.24 -3.66
N PHE A 343 -18.34 -6.87 -4.26
CA PHE A 343 -19.20 -7.81 -4.96
C PHE A 343 -18.46 -8.51 -6.10
N ALA A 344 -17.74 -7.74 -6.93
CA ALA A 344 -16.96 -8.27 -8.04
C ALA A 344 -15.91 -9.28 -7.58
N VAL A 345 -15.17 -8.97 -6.51
CA VAL A 345 -14.18 -9.88 -5.93
C VAL A 345 -14.82 -11.13 -5.33
N ALA A 346 -15.90 -11.00 -4.57
CA ALA A 346 -16.60 -12.14 -3.97
C ALA A 346 -17.15 -13.08 -5.06
N LEU A 347 -17.77 -12.53 -6.10
CA LEU A 347 -18.29 -13.31 -7.23
C LEU A 347 -17.16 -14.02 -7.99
N HIS A 348 -16.09 -13.30 -8.33
CA HIS A 348 -14.94 -13.87 -9.04
C HIS A 348 -14.29 -14.99 -8.23
N MET A 349 -14.20 -14.81 -6.91
CA MET A 349 -13.66 -15.79 -5.98
C MET A 349 -14.47 -17.09 -5.96
N LEU A 350 -15.81 -17.02 -5.98
CA LEU A 350 -16.65 -18.21 -6.01
C LEU A 350 -16.60 -18.96 -7.34
N ILE A 351 -16.56 -18.24 -8.45
CA ILE A 351 -16.56 -18.83 -9.81
C ILE A 351 -15.20 -19.43 -10.16
N PHE A 352 -14.12 -18.67 -9.97
CA PHE A 352 -12.79 -19.04 -10.46
C PHE A 352 -11.86 -19.59 -9.39
N ARG A 353 -12.24 -19.54 -8.10
CA ARG A 353 -11.42 -19.97 -6.95
C ARG A 353 -10.08 -19.24 -6.81
N TRP A 354 -9.96 -18.06 -7.42
CA TRP A 354 -8.88 -17.11 -7.20
C TRP A 354 -9.43 -15.69 -7.39
N PHE A 355 -8.72 -14.69 -6.88
CA PHE A 355 -9.11 -13.28 -7.00
C PHE A 355 -7.88 -12.38 -6.91
N ARG A 356 -8.01 -11.12 -7.32
CA ARG A 356 -7.02 -10.07 -7.00
C ARG A 356 -7.48 -9.27 -5.79
N CYS A 357 -6.58 -9.05 -4.83
CA CYS A 357 -6.87 -8.15 -3.72
C CYS A 357 -7.16 -6.74 -4.24
N THR A 358 -8.23 -6.11 -3.75
CA THR A 358 -8.65 -4.76 -4.13
C THR A 358 -7.61 -3.68 -3.83
N TYR A 359 -6.78 -3.90 -2.81
CA TYR A 359 -5.79 -2.93 -2.34
C TYR A 359 -4.41 -3.17 -2.95
N CYS A 360 -3.78 -4.32 -2.71
CA CYS A 360 -2.42 -4.58 -3.24
C CYS A 360 -2.41 -5.12 -4.67
N GLY A 361 -3.56 -5.45 -5.27
CA GLY A 361 -3.66 -5.97 -6.64
C GLY A 361 -3.06 -7.37 -6.84
N THR A 362 -2.46 -7.97 -5.81
CA THR A 362 -1.79 -9.26 -5.94
C THR A 362 -2.83 -10.37 -6.13
N PRO A 363 -2.63 -11.30 -7.09
CA PRO A 363 -3.49 -12.46 -7.23
C PRO A 363 -3.31 -13.41 -6.04
N VAL A 364 -4.43 -13.88 -5.50
CA VAL A 364 -4.52 -14.81 -4.39
C VAL A 364 -5.41 -15.96 -4.81
N ARG A 365 -4.96 -17.19 -4.58
CA ARG A 365 -5.71 -18.41 -4.91
C ARG A 365 -6.24 -19.12 -3.66
N LEU A 366 -7.41 -19.75 -3.82
CA LEU A 366 -8.09 -20.51 -2.78
C LEU A 366 -7.90 -22.03 -2.89
N LYS A 367 -7.50 -22.52 -4.07
CA LYS A 367 -7.40 -23.94 -4.36
C LYS A 367 -5.95 -24.33 -4.62
N GLN A 368 -5.62 -25.57 -4.29
CA GLN A 368 -4.51 -26.31 -4.90
C GLN A 368 -5.02 -27.09 -6.10
#